data_AF-A0A0L6TCX9-F1
#
_entry.id   AF-A0A0L6TCX9-F1
#
_cell.length_a   1.000
_cell.length_b   1.000
_cell.length_c   1.000
_cell.angle_alpha   90.00
_cell.angle_beta   90.00
_cell.angle_gamma   90.00
#
_symmetry.space_group_name_H-M   'P 1'
#
loop_
_entity.id
_entity.type
_entity.pdbx_description
1 polymer ?
#
loop_
_entity_poly.entity_id
_entity_poly.type
_entity_poly.pdbx_seq_one_letter_code
_entity_poly.pdbx_strand_id
1 'polypeptide(L)' 'MNSRTPFFGAALVALAAVSAGCSTRQVYDGLRAGSRNACQRYAEPDRSRCLAANDTDYEKYRRERDEMMLK' A
#
# COMPACT_ATOMS: atom_id res chain seq x y z
N MET A 1 12.66 30.13 33.53
CA MET A 1 11.67 29.26 32.85
C MET A 1 11.48 29.75 31.41
N ASN A 2 11.99 29.03 30.40
CA ASN A 2 11.74 29.34 28.99
C ASN A 2 11.00 28.16 28.33
N SER A 3 9.68 28.17 28.43
CA SER A 3 8.75 27.14 27.97
C SER A 3 8.37 27.35 26.49
N ARG A 4 9.37 27.40 25.59
CA ARG A 4 9.15 27.68 24.15
C ARG A 4 9.36 26.48 23.21
N THR A 5 9.61 25.28 23.72
CA THR A 5 9.96 24.08 22.93
C THR A 5 8.91 22.96 22.77
N PRO A 6 7.59 23.09 23.04
CA PRO A 6 6.66 21.99 22.76
C PRO A 6 6.01 22.04 21.34
N PHE A 7 5.94 23.20 20.68
CA PHE A 7 5.12 23.36 19.46
C PHE A 7 5.79 22.88 18.17
N PHE A 8 7.11 23.02 18.03
CA PHE A 8 7.82 22.60 16.81
C PHE A 8 7.84 21.08 16.62
N GLY A 9 7.88 20.31 17.72
CA GLY A 9 7.83 18.85 17.65
C GLY A 9 6.45 18.33 17.20
N ALA A 10 5.37 18.96 17.65
CA ALA A 10 4.01 18.57 17.30
C ALA A 10 3.69 18.74 15.79
N ALA A 11 4.21 19.81 15.17
CA ALA A 11 4.01 20.07 13.75
C ALA A 11 4.69 19.03 12.85
N LEU A 12 5.90 18.57 13.21
CA LEU A 12 6.62 17.53 12.47
C LEU A 12 5.93 16.17 12.55
N VAL A 13 5.39 15.82 13.73
CA VAL A 13 4.63 14.58 13.94
C VAL A 13 3.33 14.58 13.13
N ALA A 14 2.62 15.71 13.10
CA ALA A 14 1.40 15.85 12.30
C ALA A 14 1.68 15.70 10.80
N LEU A 15 2.79 16.26 10.29
CA LEU A 15 3.16 16.15 8.88
C LEU A 15 3.49 14.70 8.46
N ALA A 16 4.15 13.94 9.33
CA ALA A 16 4.48 12.54 9.10
C ALA A 16 3.23 11.63 9.12
N ALA A 17 2.23 11.94 9.95
CA ALA A 17 0.98 11.17 10.00
C ALA A 17 0.16 11.31 8.70
N VAL A 18 0.18 12.49 8.06
CA VAL A 18 -0.55 12.74 6.80
C VAL A 18 0.09 12.03 5.60
N SER A 19 1.42 11.91 5.56
CA SER A 19 2.12 11.25 4.45
C SER A 19 1.95 9.72 4.44
N ALA A 20 1.82 9.10 5.62
CA ALA A 20 1.55 7.66 5.76
C ALA A 20 0.16 7.27 5.24
N GLY A 21 -0.84 8.15 5.38
CA GLY A 21 -2.23 7.90 4.97
C GLY A 21 -2.51 8.09 3.48
N CYS A 22 -1.83 9.03 2.81
CA CYS A 22 -2.05 9.29 1.37
C CYS A 22 -1.31 8.31 0.45
N SER A 23 -0.19 7.73 0.89
CA SER A 23 0.70 6.98 0.00
C SER A 23 0.32 5.51 -0.17
N THR A 24 -0.52 4.95 0.71
CA THR A 24 -0.75 3.50 0.75
C THR A 24 -1.54 3.01 -0.47
N ARG A 25 -2.55 3.76 -0.95
CA ARG A 25 -3.37 3.29 -2.08
C ARG A 25 -2.64 3.39 -3.41
N GLN A 26 -2.02 4.55 -3.66
CA GLN A 26 -1.37 4.86 -4.93
C GLN A 26 -0.12 4.00 -5.18
N VAL A 27 0.67 3.71 -4.14
CA VAL A 27 1.86 2.86 -4.26
C VAL A 27 1.47 1.40 -4.53
N TYR A 28 0.45 0.88 -3.83
CA TYR A 28 0.00 -0.50 -4.02
C TYR A 28 -0.65 -0.73 -5.38
N ASP A 29 -1.49 0.20 -5.85
CA ASP A 29 -2.10 0.10 -7.19
C ASP A 29 -1.03 0.14 -8.30
N GLY A 30 0.01 0.96 -8.13
CA GLY A 30 1.16 0.99 -9.03
C GLY A 30 1.97 -0.32 -9.03
N LEU A 31 2.25 -0.88 -7.85
CA LEU A 31 2.93 -2.17 -7.71
C LEU A 31 2.12 -3.32 -8.32
N ARG A 32 0.80 -3.32 -8.15
CA ARG A 32 -0.11 -4.32 -8.72
C ARG A 32 -0.10 -4.29 -10.25
N ALA A 33 -0.15 -3.11 -10.85
CA ALA A 33 -0.10 -2.95 -12.30
C ALA A 33 1.24 -3.47 -12.86
N GLY A 34 2.35 -3.18 -12.17
CA GLY A 34 3.67 -3.70 -12.52
C GLY A 34 3.76 -5.23 -12.43
N SER A 35 3.25 -5.82 -11.35
CA SER A 35 3.27 -7.26 -11.12
C SER A 35 2.44 -8.04 -12.16
N ARG A 36 1.24 -7.55 -12.49
CA ARG A 36 0.42 -8.13 -13.57
C ARG A 36 1.10 -8.02 -14.94
N ASN A 37 1.81 -6.93 -15.22
CA ASN A 37 2.59 -6.79 -16.44
C ASN A 37 3.78 -7.74 -16.49
N ALA A 38 4.39 -8.09 -15.34
CA ALA A 38 5.43 -9.11 -15.29
C ALA A 38 4.92 -10.47 -15.76
N CYS A 39 3.63 -10.80 -15.51
CA CYS A 39 3.03 -12.04 -15.98
C CYS A 39 2.90 -12.14 -17.52
N GLN A 40 2.90 -11.00 -18.24
CA GLN A 40 2.84 -10.98 -19.71
C GLN A 40 4.12 -11.52 -20.36
N ARG A 41 5.21 -11.66 -19.59
CA ARG A 41 6.48 -12.22 -20.07
C ARG A 41 6.46 -13.74 -20.16
N TYR A 42 5.49 -14.41 -19.54
CA TYR A 42 5.34 -15.85 -19.59
C TYR A 42 4.40 -16.27 -20.73
N ALA A 43 4.62 -17.46 -21.27
CA ALA A 43 3.68 -18.11 -22.18
C ALA A 43 2.57 -18.83 -21.38
N GLU A 44 1.49 -19.23 -22.06
CA GLU A 44 0.52 -20.15 -21.44
C GLU A 44 1.15 -21.54 -21.24
N PRO A 45 0.84 -22.25 -20.14
CA PRO A 45 -0.12 -21.92 -19.08
C PRO A 45 0.48 -21.14 -17.88
N ASP A 46 1.76 -20.81 -17.92
CA ASP A 46 2.44 -20.18 -16.79
C ASP A 46 1.98 -18.74 -16.57
N ARG A 47 1.56 -18.05 -17.64
CA ARG A 47 0.91 -16.74 -17.55
C ARG A 47 -0.40 -16.79 -16.76
N SER A 48 -1.32 -17.72 -17.07
CA SER A 48 -2.58 -17.86 -16.33
C SER A 48 -2.35 -18.23 -14.87
N ARG A 49 -1.37 -19.09 -14.56
CA ARG A 49 -0.94 -19.39 -13.18
C ARG A 49 -0.39 -18.16 -12.45
N CYS A 50 0.46 -17.38 -13.11
CA CYS A 50 1.03 -16.14 -12.55
C CYS A 50 -0.06 -15.11 -12.21
N LEU A 51 -1.04 -14.96 -13.10
CA LEU A 51 -2.19 -14.07 -12.90
C LEU A 51 -3.08 -14.53 -11.74
N ALA A 52 -3.37 -15.84 -11.65
CA ALA A 52 -4.19 -16.40 -10.58
C ALA A 52 -3.54 -16.24 -9.19
N ALA A 53 -2.22 -16.44 -9.10
CA ALA A 53 -1.47 -16.19 -7.86
C ALA A 53 -1.52 -14.71 -7.45
N ASN A 54 -1.29 -13.80 -8.40
CA ASN A 54 -1.36 -12.34 -8.14
C ASN A 54 -2.74 -11.86 -7.69
N ASP A 55 -3.82 -12.40 -8.27
CA ASP A 55 -5.18 -12.01 -7.89
C ASP A 55 -5.55 -12.54 -6.49
N THR A 56 -5.06 -13.74 -6.12
CA THR A 56 -5.27 -14.31 -4.77
C THR A 56 -4.59 -13.45 -3.69
N ASP A 57 -3.34 -13.06 -3.91
CA ASP A 57 -2.60 -12.21 -2.97
C ASP A 57 -3.25 -10.83 -2.81
N TYR A 58 -3.80 -10.28 -3.90
CA TYR A 58 -4.49 -8.99 -3.86
C TYR A 58 -5.80 -9.05 -3.06
N GLU A 59 -6.62 -10.08 -3.26
CA GLU A 59 -7.88 -10.23 -2.51
C GLU A 59 -7.62 -10.42 -1.01
N LYS A 60 -6.56 -11.16 -0.65
CA LYS A 60 -6.14 -11.29 0.77
C LYS A 60 -5.73 -9.92 1.34
N TYR A 61 -4.90 -9.16 0.64
CA TYR A 61 -4.49 -7.81 1.07
C TYR A 61 -5.69 -6.87 1.22
N ARG A 62 -6.61 -6.87 0.25
CA ARG A 62 -7.83 -6.06 0.31
C ARG A 62 -8.66 -6.39 1.53
N ARG A 63 -8.85 -7.66 1.80
CA ARG A 63 -9.63 -8.13 2.95
C ARG A 63 -8.99 -7.70 4.27
N GLU A 64 -7.68 -7.91 4.45
CA GLU A 64 -6.97 -7.45 5.66
C GLU A 64 -7.07 -5.92 5.83
N ARG A 65 -7.00 -5.17 4.72
CA ARG A 65 -7.20 -3.71 4.71
C ARG A 65 -8.61 -3.31 5.13
N ASP A 66 -9.63 -3.95 4.59
CA ASP A 66 -11.03 -3.64 4.91
C ASP A 66 -11.35 -4.02 6.36
N GLU A 67 -10.80 -5.14 6.86
CA GLU A 67 -10.87 -5.54 8.27
C GLU A 67 -10.20 -4.52 9.21
N MET A 68 -9.06 -3.94 8.81
CA MET A 68 -8.39 -2.86 9.56
C MET A 68 -9.13 -1.51 9.49
N MET A 69 -9.84 -1.22 8.41
CA MET A 69 -10.57 0.05 8.22
C MET A 69 -11.95 0.05 8.91
N LEU A 70 -12.51 -1.13 9.21
CA LEU A 70 -13.79 -1.31 9.89
C LEU A 70 -13.68 -1.34 11.44
N LYS A 71 -12.48 -1.12 11.99
CA LYS A 71 -12.19 -1.13 13.42
C LYS A 71 -11.94 0.27 13.96
#